data_AF-A0A8H6STT1-F1
#
_entry.id   AF-A0A8H6STT1-F1
#
_cell.length_a   1.000
_cell.length_b   1.000
_cell.length_c   1.000
_cell.angle_alpha   90.00
_cell.angle_beta   90.00
_cell.angle_gamma   90.00
#
_symmetry.space_group_name_H-M   'P 1'
#
loop_
_entity.id
_entity.type
_entity.pdbx_description
1 polymer ?
#
loop_
_entity_poly.entity_id
_entity_poly.type
_entity_poly.pdbx_seq_one_letter_code
_entity_poly.pdbx_strand_id
1 'polypeptide(L)'
;MLLDTDNHTLVPRLTPELERDIAELAYWTGDKGIALPLMLTARRMPTWIQPLVDRVLLISNPTHLTRVPALPASPPPSAPRGAHIQHLALSAKIERAQLHDVLRRLPNMHDLTIWTGDTYPELLAPLVGLTNLRRLSVNLHMLLPADAEADLPGGYAPFAHLTHLDLFGHFPTSLIPHLGSDSSPRSPTSP
;
A
#
# COMPACT_ATOMS: atom_id res chain seq x y z
N MET A 1 33.89 -60.80 5.85
CA MET A 1 34.39 -59.43 5.61
C MET A 1 33.43 -58.81 4.59
N LEU A 2 32.34 -58.22 5.08
CA LEU A 2 31.28 -57.61 4.26
C LEU A 2 31.68 -56.14 4.08
N LEU A 3 31.91 -55.71 2.85
CA LEU A 3 32.17 -54.33 2.51
C LEU A 3 30.83 -53.60 2.46
N ASP A 4 30.54 -52.86 3.53
CA ASP A 4 29.51 -51.81 3.52
C ASP A 4 29.96 -50.76 2.50
N THR A 5 29.41 -50.85 1.30
CA THR A 5 29.56 -49.84 0.27
C THR A 5 28.45 -48.84 0.49
N ASP A 6 28.71 -47.88 1.39
CA ASP A 6 27.92 -46.67 1.57
C ASP A 6 27.95 -45.87 0.26
N ASN A 7 27.09 -46.29 -0.67
CA ASN A 7 26.81 -45.58 -1.90
C ASN A 7 25.95 -44.37 -1.53
N HIS A 8 26.59 -43.35 -0.94
CA HIS A 8 26.00 -42.04 -0.72
C HIS A 8 25.66 -41.43 -2.07
N THR A 9 24.50 -41.80 -2.60
CA THR A 9 23.86 -41.11 -3.70
C THR A 9 23.64 -39.67 -3.26
N LEU A 10 24.55 -38.79 -3.69
CA LEU A 10 24.47 -37.37 -3.44
C LEU A 10 23.23 -36.85 -4.15
N VAL A 11 22.10 -36.81 -3.43
CA VAL A 11 20.88 -36.18 -3.94
C VAL A 11 21.19 -34.69 -4.03
N PRO A 12 21.22 -34.10 -5.24
CA PRO A 12 21.45 -32.67 -5.38
C PRO A 12 20.35 -31.91 -4.63
N ARG A 13 20.75 -30.94 -3.80
CA ARG A 13 19.84 -30.07 -3.04
C ARG A 13 20.16 -28.62 -3.34
N LEU A 14 19.12 -27.82 -3.53
CA LEU A 14 19.25 -26.38 -3.58
C LEU A 14 19.57 -25.83 -2.19
N THR A 15 20.34 -24.75 -2.15
CA THR A 15 20.53 -24.00 -0.90
C THR A 15 19.23 -23.27 -0.53
N PRO A 16 18.96 -23.02 0.76
CA PRO A 16 17.75 -22.33 1.19
C PRO A 16 17.55 -20.96 0.53
N GLU A 17 18.62 -20.23 0.24
CA GLU A 17 18.58 -18.92 -0.40
C GLU A 17 18.05 -19.04 -1.84
N LEU A 18 18.55 -20.00 -2.62
CA LEU A 18 18.08 -20.23 -3.99
C LEU A 18 16.63 -20.72 -4.02
N GLU A 19 16.25 -21.58 -3.08
CA GLU A 19 14.85 -22.02 -2.96
C GLU A 19 13.92 -20.85 -2.65
N ARG A 20 14.37 -19.90 -1.82
CA ARG A 20 13.63 -18.68 -1.51
C ARG A 20 13.50 -17.80 -2.75
N ASP A 21 14.59 -17.53 -3.45
CA ASP A 21 14.57 -16.70 -4.66
C ASP A 21 13.63 -17.29 -5.72
N ILE A 22 13.66 -18.61 -5.91
CA ILE A 22 12.73 -19.31 -6.81
C ILE A 22 11.28 -19.17 -6.34
N ALA A 23 11.01 -19.33 -5.05
CA ALA A 23 9.66 -19.23 -4.50
C ALA A 23 9.10 -17.80 -4.60
N GLU A 24 9.92 -16.78 -4.31
CA GLU A 24 9.56 -15.37 -4.47
C GLU A 24 9.31 -15.03 -5.95
N LEU A 25 10.21 -15.47 -6.86
CA LEU A 25 10.02 -15.29 -8.29
C LEU A 25 8.72 -15.95 -8.79
N ALA A 26 8.47 -17.20 -8.39
CA ALA A 26 7.26 -17.92 -8.73
C ALA A 26 5.98 -17.21 -8.23
N TYR A 27 6.04 -16.59 -7.04
CA TYR A 27 4.96 -15.75 -6.54
C TYR A 27 4.72 -14.52 -7.43
N TRP A 28 5.79 -13.84 -7.87
CA TRP A 28 5.67 -12.62 -8.69
C TRP A 28 5.24 -12.89 -10.13
N THR A 29 5.68 -13.99 -10.73
CA THR A 29 5.39 -14.31 -12.13
C THR A 29 4.14 -15.18 -12.31
N GLY A 30 3.67 -15.81 -11.24
CA GLY A 30 2.52 -16.71 -11.28
C GLY A 30 1.17 -16.00 -11.24
N ASP A 31 0.11 -16.76 -11.50
CA ASP A 31 -1.27 -16.27 -11.41
C ASP A 31 -1.69 -15.96 -9.96
N LYS A 32 -2.76 -15.14 -9.84
CA LYS A 32 -3.46 -14.84 -8.58
C LYS A 32 -4.09 -16.13 -8.02
N GLY A 33 -3.29 -16.92 -7.33
CA GLY A 33 -3.69 -18.22 -6.80
C GLY A 33 -2.53 -19.12 -6.43
N ILE A 34 -1.31 -18.82 -6.91
CA ILE A 34 -0.14 -19.66 -6.64
C ILE A 34 0.37 -19.56 -5.18
N ALA A 35 0.00 -18.51 -4.46
CA ALA A 35 0.48 -18.24 -3.12
C ALA A 35 0.18 -19.37 -2.12
N LEU A 36 -1.08 -19.85 -2.08
CA LEU A 36 -1.47 -20.91 -1.15
C LEU A 36 -0.78 -22.25 -1.46
N PRO A 37 -0.76 -22.74 -2.72
CA PRO A 37 0.04 -23.89 -3.10
C PRO A 37 1.51 -23.76 -2.69
N LEU A 38 2.14 -22.61 -2.96
CA LEU A 38 3.54 -22.37 -2.56
C LEU A 38 3.73 -22.50 -1.05
N MET A 39 2.87 -21.87 -0.26
CA MET A 39 2.91 -21.94 1.21
C MET A 39 2.76 -23.36 1.75
N LEU A 40 2.08 -24.26 1.01
CA LEU A 40 1.87 -25.66 1.42
C LEU A 40 2.97 -26.62 0.97
N THR A 41 3.91 -26.18 0.11
CA THR A 41 4.95 -27.07 -0.45
C THR A 41 6.04 -27.47 0.54
N ALA A 42 6.38 -26.61 1.50
CA ALA A 42 7.39 -26.91 2.52
C ALA A 42 7.20 -26.05 3.78
N ARG A 43 7.70 -26.55 4.94
CA ARG A 43 7.57 -25.88 6.25
C ARG A 43 8.06 -24.43 6.30
N ARG A 44 9.07 -24.09 5.50
CA ARG A 44 9.67 -22.74 5.44
C ARG A 44 8.95 -21.77 4.51
N MET A 45 8.13 -22.28 3.59
CA MET A 45 7.47 -21.47 2.55
C MET A 45 6.50 -20.43 3.12
N PRO A 46 5.71 -20.72 4.18
CA PRO A 46 4.90 -19.69 4.81
C PRO A 46 5.73 -18.48 5.27
N THR A 47 6.91 -18.71 5.85
CA THR A 47 7.79 -17.62 6.32
C THR A 47 8.31 -16.75 5.18
N TRP A 48 8.51 -17.32 3.99
CA TRP A 48 9.01 -16.58 2.81
C TRP A 48 7.90 -15.90 2.03
N ILE A 49 6.75 -16.57 1.86
CA ILE A 49 5.67 -16.11 0.98
C ILE A 49 4.65 -15.23 1.71
N GLN A 50 4.38 -15.47 3.00
CA GLN A 50 3.40 -14.69 3.76
C GLN A 50 3.70 -13.17 3.74
N PRO A 51 4.95 -12.71 3.92
CA PRO A 51 5.25 -11.27 3.83
C PRO A 51 4.92 -10.66 2.47
N LEU A 52 5.07 -11.43 1.39
CA LEU A 52 4.73 -10.97 0.04
C LEU A 52 3.21 -10.88 -0.15
N VAL A 53 2.47 -11.87 0.36
CA VAL A 53 1.00 -11.89 0.34
C VAL A 53 0.42 -10.73 1.14
N ASP A 54 1.00 -10.44 2.30
CA ASP A 54 0.53 -9.38 3.19
C ASP A 54 1.01 -7.98 2.78
N ARG A 55 1.83 -7.89 1.73
CA ARG A 55 2.43 -6.62 1.30
C ARG A 55 1.39 -5.58 0.86
N VAL A 56 0.26 -6.03 0.31
CA VAL A 56 -0.80 -5.18 -0.23
C VAL A 56 -2.07 -5.36 0.59
N LEU A 57 -2.58 -4.27 1.16
CA LEU A 57 -3.85 -4.24 1.86
C LEU A 57 -4.88 -3.46 1.01
N LEU A 58 -5.92 -4.15 0.56
CA LEU A 58 -7.05 -3.55 -0.14
C LEU A 58 -8.30 -3.50 0.76
N ILE A 59 -8.74 -2.30 1.08
CA ILE A 59 -9.95 -2.03 1.87
C ILE A 59 -11.04 -1.50 0.92
N SER A 60 -11.75 -2.45 0.30
CA SER A 60 -12.91 -2.16 -0.56
C SER A 60 -14.26 -2.32 0.13
N ASN A 61 -14.27 -2.89 1.35
CA ASN A 61 -15.43 -2.98 2.21
C ASN A 61 -15.01 -2.68 3.67
N PRO A 62 -15.82 -1.97 4.48
CA PRO A 62 -15.48 -1.72 5.89
C PRO A 62 -15.18 -2.97 6.70
N THR A 63 -15.80 -4.11 6.38
CA THR A 63 -15.50 -5.39 7.04
C THR A 63 -14.05 -5.85 6.82
N HIS A 64 -13.36 -5.40 5.77
CA HIS A 64 -11.94 -5.70 5.56
C HIS A 64 -11.07 -5.07 6.66
N LEU A 65 -11.54 -4.01 7.32
CA LEU A 65 -10.86 -3.45 8.47
C LEU A 65 -10.69 -4.47 9.58
N THR A 66 -11.56 -5.47 9.74
CA THR A 66 -11.38 -6.54 10.74
C THR A 66 -10.08 -7.33 10.56
N ARG A 67 -9.48 -7.30 9.37
CA ARG A 67 -8.16 -7.90 9.09
C ARG A 67 -7.01 -7.05 9.63
N VAL A 68 -7.27 -5.79 9.99
CA VAL A 68 -6.31 -4.83 10.54
C VAL A 68 -6.14 -4.99 12.06
N PRO A 69 -7.18 -5.22 12.91
CA PRO A 69 -7.00 -5.58 14.32
C PRO A 69 -6.35 -6.94 14.56
N ALA A 70 -6.32 -7.84 13.56
CA ALA A 70 -5.45 -9.03 13.60
C ALA A 70 -3.95 -8.68 13.56
N LEU A 71 -3.60 -7.39 13.53
CA LEU A 71 -2.31 -6.83 13.91
C LEU A 71 -2.27 -6.74 15.44
N PRO A 72 -1.64 -7.70 16.12
CA PRO A 72 -1.69 -7.73 17.57
C PRO A 72 -1.08 -6.45 18.13
N ALA A 73 -1.78 -5.80 19.06
CA ALA A 73 -1.29 -4.64 19.81
C ALA A 73 -0.15 -5.03 20.79
N SER A 74 0.09 -6.33 20.97
CA SER A 74 1.12 -6.93 21.82
C SER A 74 1.79 -8.10 21.07
N PRO A 75 3.11 -8.12 20.91
CA PRO A 75 3.78 -8.99 19.93
C PRO A 75 3.76 -10.47 20.33
N PRO A 76 3.31 -11.39 19.47
CA PRO A 76 3.88 -12.73 19.39
C PRO A 76 5.30 -12.66 18.77
N PRO A 77 6.12 -13.71 18.89
CA PRO A 77 7.50 -13.73 18.37
C PRO A 77 7.60 -13.68 16.83
N SER A 78 6.49 -13.81 16.10
CA SER A 78 6.39 -13.51 14.67
C SER A 78 6.00 -12.05 14.47
N ALA A 79 6.75 -11.33 13.63
CA ALA A 79 6.52 -9.92 13.34
C ALA A 79 5.03 -9.62 13.07
N PRO A 80 4.47 -8.53 13.61
CA PRO A 80 3.08 -8.19 13.38
C PRO A 80 2.88 -8.03 11.87
N ARG A 81 1.83 -8.65 11.32
CA ARG A 81 1.50 -8.67 9.89
C ARG A 81 1.59 -7.29 9.18
N GLY A 82 1.44 -6.22 9.94
CA GLY A 82 1.43 -4.83 9.48
C GLY A 82 2.82 -4.28 9.25
N ALA A 83 3.84 -4.93 9.79
CA ALA A 83 5.23 -4.67 9.43
C ALA A 83 5.51 -5.04 7.96
N HIS A 84 4.75 -5.97 7.37
CA HIS A 84 4.91 -6.37 5.98
C HIS A 84 4.08 -5.55 5.00
N ILE A 85 3.02 -4.89 5.47
CA ILE A 85 2.16 -4.06 4.62
C ILE A 85 2.96 -2.83 4.15
N GLN A 86 3.08 -2.70 2.84
CA GLN A 86 3.77 -1.59 2.18
C GLN A 86 2.82 -0.77 1.30
N HIS A 87 1.72 -1.35 0.86
CA HIS A 87 0.77 -0.72 -0.05
C HIS A 87 -0.62 -0.78 0.53
N LEU A 88 -1.27 0.36 0.71
CA LEU A 88 -2.65 0.46 1.16
C LEU A 88 -3.50 1.09 0.06
N ALA A 89 -4.54 0.40 -0.35
CA ALA A 89 -5.58 0.95 -1.22
C ALA A 89 -6.92 0.95 -0.47
N LEU A 90 -7.49 2.14 -0.29
CA LEU A 90 -8.77 2.35 0.37
C LEU A 90 -9.79 2.89 -0.63
N SER A 91 -10.81 2.09 -0.91
CA SER A 91 -11.95 2.50 -1.75
C SER A 91 -13.29 2.44 -1.01
N ALA A 92 -13.29 1.89 0.21
CA ALA A 92 -14.46 1.89 1.08
C ALA A 92 -14.57 3.18 1.89
N LYS A 93 -15.81 3.61 2.14
CA LYS A 93 -16.11 4.58 3.18
C LYS A 93 -15.82 3.99 4.55
N ILE A 94 -14.90 4.60 5.29
CA ILE A 94 -14.56 4.21 6.66
C ILE A 94 -14.59 5.42 7.58
N GLU A 95 -14.81 5.18 8.87
CA GLU A 95 -14.83 6.26 9.86
C GLU A 95 -13.44 6.89 10.02
N ARG A 96 -13.39 8.19 10.31
CA ARG A 96 -12.12 8.94 10.42
C ARG A 96 -11.19 8.34 11.47
N ALA A 97 -11.72 8.02 12.65
CA ALA A 97 -10.97 7.40 13.73
C ALA A 97 -10.36 6.05 13.30
N GLN A 98 -11.11 5.25 12.53
CA GLN A 98 -10.64 3.98 12.00
C GLN A 98 -9.50 4.16 11.00
N LEU A 99 -9.62 5.11 10.06
CA LEU A 99 -8.55 5.42 9.11
C LEU A 99 -7.27 5.84 9.83
N HIS A 100 -7.39 6.75 10.81
CA HIS A 100 -6.24 7.19 11.60
C HIS A 100 -5.56 6.01 12.32
N ASP A 101 -6.35 5.12 12.94
CA ASP A 101 -5.83 3.92 13.60
C ASP A 101 -5.18 2.92 12.63
N VAL A 102 -5.72 2.77 11.42
CA VAL A 102 -5.11 1.94 10.36
C VAL A 102 -3.74 2.51 10.01
N LEU A 103 -3.67 3.80 9.66
CA LEU A 103 -2.41 4.42 9.23
C LEU A 103 -1.33 4.35 10.29
N ARG A 104 -1.69 4.57 11.57
CA ARG A 104 -0.76 4.46 12.70
C ARG A 104 -0.17 3.06 12.87
N ARG A 105 -0.87 2.01 12.45
CA ARG A 105 -0.42 0.61 12.55
C ARG A 105 0.47 0.17 11.39
N LEU A 106 0.64 1.00 10.36
CA LEU A 106 1.33 0.65 9.11
C LEU A 106 2.57 1.56 8.89
N PRO A 107 3.62 1.45 9.73
CA PRO A 107 4.77 2.35 9.68
C PRO A 107 5.67 2.17 8.45
N ASN A 108 5.57 1.02 7.77
CA ASN A 108 6.41 0.66 6.61
C ASN A 108 5.73 0.93 5.27
N MET A 109 4.68 1.76 5.27
CA MET A 109 3.92 2.03 4.06
C MET A 109 4.70 2.91 3.07
N HIS A 110 4.72 2.50 1.81
CA HIS A 110 5.35 3.17 0.69
C HIS A 110 4.34 3.78 -0.29
N ASP A 111 3.20 3.13 -0.47
CA ASP A 111 2.13 3.56 -1.36
C ASP A 111 0.81 3.64 -0.60
N LEU A 112 0.19 4.81 -0.66
CA LEU A 112 -1.13 5.06 -0.11
C LEU A 112 -2.05 5.57 -1.21
N THR A 113 -3.06 4.77 -1.51
CA THR A 113 -4.14 5.14 -2.41
C THR A 113 -5.45 5.27 -1.62
N ILE A 114 -6.09 6.42 -1.66
CA ILE A 114 -7.38 6.68 -1.01
C ILE A 114 -8.33 7.27 -2.03
N TRP A 115 -9.27 6.45 -2.50
CA TRP A 115 -10.29 6.81 -3.47
C TRP A 115 -11.67 6.59 -2.86
N THR A 116 -12.01 7.46 -1.91
CA THR A 116 -13.37 7.48 -1.34
C THR A 116 -14.05 8.80 -1.71
N GLY A 117 -15.36 8.87 -1.51
CA GLY A 117 -16.14 10.09 -1.75
C GLY A 117 -16.27 11.01 -0.52
N ASP A 118 -15.53 10.73 0.55
CA ASP A 118 -15.63 11.48 1.82
C ASP A 118 -14.42 12.40 2.04
N THR A 119 -14.60 13.46 2.82
CA THR A 119 -13.52 14.38 3.18
C THR A 119 -12.87 14.02 4.52
N TYR A 120 -11.53 13.96 4.55
CA TYR A 120 -10.69 13.64 5.72
C TYR A 120 -9.59 14.72 5.89
N PRO A 121 -9.94 15.94 6.32
CA PRO A 121 -8.96 17.02 6.42
C PRO A 121 -7.88 16.73 7.48
N GLU A 122 -8.24 15.97 8.51
CA GLU A 122 -7.33 15.52 9.58
C GLU A 122 -6.34 14.45 9.11
N LEU A 123 -6.45 13.94 7.87
CA LEU A 123 -5.55 12.93 7.31
C LEU A 123 -4.12 13.44 7.17
N LEU A 124 -3.92 14.75 7.04
CA LEU A 124 -2.57 15.33 6.92
C LEU A 124 -1.69 15.02 8.14
N ALA A 125 -2.24 15.00 9.34
CA ALA A 125 -1.50 14.74 10.57
C ALA A 125 -0.86 13.33 10.61
N PRO A 126 -1.60 12.21 10.41
CA PRO A 126 -0.99 10.88 10.40
C PRO A 126 -0.02 10.65 9.23
N LEU A 127 -0.18 11.35 8.11
CA LEU A 127 0.77 11.26 6.98
C LEU A 127 2.19 11.70 7.36
N VAL A 128 2.33 12.67 8.27
CA VAL A 128 3.65 13.11 8.79
C VAL A 128 4.41 11.95 9.45
N GLY A 129 3.69 11.03 10.10
CA GLY A 129 4.30 9.86 10.75
C GLY A 129 4.75 8.77 9.77
N LEU A 130 4.30 8.82 8.51
CA LEU A 130 4.60 7.81 7.50
C LEU A 130 5.89 8.16 6.76
N THR A 131 7.01 8.08 7.47
CA THR A 131 8.32 8.51 6.94
C THR A 131 8.80 7.72 5.72
N ASN A 132 8.25 6.52 5.51
CA ASN A 132 8.54 5.66 4.36
C ASN A 132 7.63 5.90 3.15
N LEU A 133 6.61 6.74 3.28
CA LEU A 133 5.63 6.99 2.23
C LEU A 133 6.30 7.72 1.06
N ARG A 134 6.20 7.13 -0.14
CA ARG A 134 6.78 7.68 -1.38
C ARG A 134 5.72 8.03 -2.40
N ARG A 135 4.57 7.36 -2.38
CA ARG A 135 3.48 7.57 -3.31
C ARG A 135 2.19 7.84 -2.56
N LEU A 136 1.54 8.94 -2.92
CA LEU A 136 0.23 9.28 -2.42
C LEU A 136 -0.69 9.49 -3.62
N SER A 137 -1.77 8.71 -3.66
CA SER A 137 -2.82 8.79 -4.66
C SER A 137 -4.13 9.09 -3.95
N VAL A 138 -4.67 10.29 -4.12
CA VAL A 138 -5.82 10.74 -3.33
C VAL A 138 -6.67 11.72 -4.12
N ASN A 139 -7.95 11.77 -3.81
CA ASN A 139 -8.81 12.81 -4.34
C ASN A 139 -8.59 14.11 -3.54
N LEU A 140 -8.27 15.23 -4.20
CA LEU A 140 -7.80 16.43 -3.51
C LEU A 140 -8.82 17.00 -2.51
N HIS A 141 -10.12 16.93 -2.84
CA HIS A 141 -11.21 17.35 -1.95
C HIS A 141 -11.28 16.52 -0.64
N MET A 142 -10.53 15.41 -0.58
CA MET A 142 -10.42 14.62 0.64
C MET A 142 -9.45 15.26 1.64
N LEU A 143 -8.40 15.93 1.16
CA LEU A 143 -7.39 16.54 2.02
C LEU A 143 -7.76 17.97 2.39
N LEU A 144 -8.46 18.67 1.51
CA LEU A 144 -8.77 20.08 1.65
C LEU A 144 -10.29 20.28 1.69
N PRO A 145 -10.82 21.01 2.70
CA PRO A 145 -12.17 21.55 2.64
C PRO A 145 -12.39 22.34 1.34
N ALA A 146 -13.60 22.33 0.79
CA ALA A 146 -13.92 22.99 -0.48
C ALA A 146 -13.70 24.52 -0.45
N ASP A 147 -13.67 25.09 0.75
CA ASP A 147 -13.52 26.50 1.09
C ASP A 147 -12.09 26.86 1.59
N ALA A 148 -11.17 25.91 1.63
CA ALA A 148 -9.82 26.16 2.12
C ALA A 148 -8.99 26.95 1.09
N GLU A 149 -8.92 28.27 1.26
CA GLU A 149 -7.92 29.11 0.61
C GLU A 149 -6.52 28.83 1.23
N ALA A 150 -5.75 28.03 0.51
CA ALA A 150 -4.28 27.99 0.40
C ALA A 150 -3.37 27.67 1.62
N ASP A 151 -3.82 27.71 2.87
CA ASP A 151 -2.94 27.38 4.00
C ASP A 151 -3.15 25.95 4.52
N LEU A 152 -2.29 25.04 4.06
CA LEU A 152 -2.21 23.68 4.57
C LEU A 152 -1.82 23.68 6.06
N PRO A 153 -2.63 23.08 6.95
CA PRO A 153 -2.27 22.98 8.36
C PRO A 153 -0.99 22.15 8.52
N GLY A 154 0.07 22.77 9.04
CA GLY A 154 1.40 22.15 9.14
C GLY A 154 2.26 22.28 7.87
N GLY A 155 1.83 23.07 6.88
CA GLY A 155 2.54 23.32 5.63
C GLY A 155 2.68 22.06 4.77
N TYR A 156 3.83 21.90 4.13
CA TYR A 156 4.12 20.77 3.23
C TYR A 156 4.77 19.57 3.93
N ALA A 157 4.85 19.57 5.27
CA ALA A 157 5.47 18.49 6.03
C ALA A 157 4.91 17.08 5.71
N PRO A 158 3.59 16.88 5.52
CA PRO A 158 3.02 15.59 5.13
C PRO A 158 3.52 15.06 3.78
N PHE A 159 4.08 15.92 2.94
CA PHE A 159 4.51 15.60 1.57
C PHE A 159 6.03 15.57 1.41
N ALA A 160 6.79 15.87 2.47
CA ALA A 160 8.24 16.06 2.40
C ALA A 160 9.00 14.86 1.81
N HIS A 161 8.44 13.65 1.91
CA HIS A 161 9.08 12.40 1.50
C HIS A 161 8.48 11.79 0.22
N LEU A 162 7.43 12.40 -0.32
CA LEU A 162 6.75 11.91 -1.51
C LEU A 162 7.61 12.12 -2.75
N THR A 163 7.69 11.09 -3.57
CA THR A 163 8.29 11.15 -4.91
C THR A 163 7.23 11.15 -6.00
N HIS A 164 6.02 10.68 -5.70
CA HIS A 164 4.88 10.69 -6.61
C HIS A 164 3.64 11.16 -5.87
N LEU A 165 2.88 12.06 -6.50
CA LEU A 165 1.62 12.58 -6.00
C LEU A 165 0.59 12.53 -7.12
N ASP A 166 -0.37 11.63 -7.00
CA ASP A 166 -1.46 11.47 -7.96
C ASP A 166 -2.72 12.09 -7.36
N LEU A 167 -3.12 13.23 -7.91
CA LEU A 167 -4.34 13.92 -7.49
C LEU A 167 -5.46 13.65 -8.49
N PHE A 168 -6.63 13.28 -7.97
CA PHE A 168 -7.84 13.07 -8.77
C PHE A 168 -8.95 14.02 -8.32
N GLY A 169 -9.99 14.14 -9.14
CA GLY A 169 -11.19 14.90 -8.84
C GLY A 169 -11.25 16.29 -9.49
N HIS A 170 -12.24 17.07 -9.07
CA HIS A 170 -12.39 18.45 -9.52
C HIS A 170 -11.45 19.35 -8.71
N PHE A 171 -10.57 20.05 -9.42
CA PHE A 171 -9.70 21.05 -8.84
C PHE A 171 -10.41 22.40 -8.88
N PRO A 172 -10.41 23.18 -7.78
CA PRO A 172 -10.75 24.59 -7.91
C PRO A 172 -9.76 25.22 -8.90
N THR A 173 -10.28 25.95 -9.87
CA THR A 173 -9.48 26.60 -10.94
C THR A 173 -8.40 27.52 -10.39
N SER A 174 -8.57 28.01 -9.15
CA SER A 174 -7.58 28.81 -8.41
C SER A 174 -6.28 28.08 -8.12
N LEU A 175 -6.28 26.74 -7.98
CA LEU A 175 -5.07 25.95 -7.74
C LEU A 175 -4.28 25.66 -9.02
N ILE A 176 -4.87 25.92 -10.18
CA ILE A 176 -4.18 25.81 -11.46
C ILE A 176 -4.29 27.11 -12.24
N PRO A 177 -3.68 28.20 -11.74
CA PRO A 177 -3.80 29.53 -12.34
C PRO A 177 -3.28 29.57 -13.80
N HIS A 178 -2.53 28.56 -14.23
CA HIS A 178 -1.94 28.45 -15.56
C HIS A 178 -2.72 27.55 -16.55
N LEU A 179 -3.76 26.82 -16.12
CA LEU A 179 -4.60 25.99 -17.02
C LEU A 179 -5.85 26.73 -17.54
N GLY A 180 -6.10 27.95 -17.09
CA GLY A 180 -7.40 28.63 -17.26
C GLY A 180 -7.47 29.77 -18.28
N SER A 181 -6.42 30.14 -19.01
CA SER A 181 -6.46 31.33 -19.87
C SER A 181 -6.88 31.11 -21.33
N ASP A 182 -6.96 29.87 -21.84
CA ASP A 182 -7.13 29.63 -23.29
C ASP A 182 -8.52 29.15 -23.74
N SER A 183 -9.50 29.01 -22.84
CA SER A 183 -10.88 28.69 -23.22
C SER A 183 -11.72 29.94 -23.50
N SER A 184 -11.22 30.88 -24.31
CA SER A 184 -12.13 31.81 -24.98
C SER A 184 -13.00 31.00 -25.96
N PRO A 185 -14.34 31.02 -25.83
CA PRO A 185 -15.21 30.36 -26.80
C PRO A 185 -14.97 31.01 -28.16
N ARG A 186 -14.35 30.28 -29.10
CA ARG A 186 -14.29 30.69 -30.50
C ARG A 186 -15.73 30.87 -30.96
N SER A 187 -16.14 32.12 -31.13
CA SER A 187 -17.44 32.46 -31.66
C SER A 187 -17.59 31.78 -33.03
N PRO A 188 -18.70 31.07 -33.29
CA PRO A 188 -18.92 30.50 -34.61
C PRO A 188 -19.06 31.65 -35.61
N THR A 189 -18.06 31.82 -36.48
CA THR A 189 -18.17 32.69 -37.66
C THR A 189 -19.33 32.20 -38.52
N SER A 190 -20.40 32.99 -38.58
CA SER A 190 -21.53 32.74 -39.47
C SER A 190 -21.13 33.01 -40.93
N PRO A 191 -21.59 32.20 -41.89
CA PRO A 191 -21.40 32.41 -43.32
C PRO A 191 -22.26 33.55 -43.87
#